data_AF-A0A1E3I2S9-F1
#
_entry.id   AF-A0A1E3I2S9-F1
#
_cell.length_a   1.000
_cell.length_b   1.000
_cell.length_c   1.000
_cell.angle_alpha   90.00
_cell.angle_beta   90.00
_cell.angle_gamma   90.00
#
_symmetry.space_group_name_H-M   'P 1'
#
loop_
_entity.id
_entity.type
_entity.pdbx_description
1 polymer ?
#
loop_
_entity_poly.entity_id
_entity_poly.type
_entity_poly.pdbx_seq_one_letter_code
_entity_poly.pdbx_strand_id
1 'polypeptide(L)'
;MFKFDFQIEEEDDQAPIIPSVQPKPSIAPSKSSKPQDTRSDSSTLNELIATLPEAISYSPLNLRVLTTSLLRRDLFDARFQLLTKDSERSEEKEDATPEGEEEEDYVDAKTDLIPGFYEGGLKTWEGGVDLVETIAESLSPVKEERDQEVGEWVRGGKVLEVGCGTALPTAFLLRSLLSLPPTETPTRTVFHLQDYNSLVLSLVTLPNLILAALPYLPPDVLRLPQEGDEPIETVVPDMELPGNLSLNEDLIAAFKSLLEERGIDVKFSHGHWEGLSKELEQQDEKYGLVLTAETIYSPESTPALIGVLREAIGKQAGNVEHKQVQLESGLGSLSVQEAWATAPLAEITRGHALVAAKVLYFGVGGDLQTFVETVEKDGAQTSTVKHWSQGVGRKVVQVGW
;
A
#
# COMPACT_ATOMS: atom_id res chain seq x y z
N MET A 1 28.16 19.55 -32.00
CA MET A 1 28.71 20.10 -30.75
C MET A 1 28.21 21.53 -30.63
N PHE A 2 27.04 21.73 -30.05
CA PHE A 2 26.46 23.05 -29.83
C PHE A 2 26.66 23.41 -28.36
N LYS A 3 27.50 24.42 -28.12
CA LYS A 3 27.70 25.06 -26.82
C LYS A 3 26.64 26.16 -26.67
N PHE A 4 25.96 26.17 -25.53
CA PHE A 4 25.16 27.31 -25.10
C PHE A 4 26.04 28.20 -24.22
N ASP A 5 26.28 29.44 -24.65
CA ASP A 5 26.86 30.50 -23.84
C ASP A 5 25.72 31.14 -23.02
N PHE A 6 25.81 31.06 -21.69
CA PHE A 6 24.97 31.83 -20.78
C PHE A 6 25.63 33.19 -20.53
N GLN A 7 25.00 34.28 -20.98
CA GLN A 7 25.25 35.61 -20.45
C GLN A 7 24.23 35.86 -19.34
N ILE A 8 24.73 36.02 -18.12
CA ILE A 8 23.95 36.52 -16.97
C ILE A 8 24.19 38.03 -16.94
N GLU A 9 23.15 38.81 -17.27
CA GLU A 9 23.08 40.22 -16.89
C GLU A 9 22.38 40.30 -15.53
N GLU A 10 23.09 40.81 -14.54
CA GLU A 10 22.52 41.24 -13.26
C GLU A 10 21.84 42.60 -13.47
N GLU A 11 20.53 42.71 -13.23
CA GLU A 11 19.87 44.00 -13.04
C GLU A 11 18.65 43.91 -12.09
N ASP A 12 18.83 44.58 -10.95
CA ASP A 12 17.92 45.34 -10.08
C ASP A 12 16.63 44.75 -9.44
N ASP A 13 16.63 44.89 -8.11
CA ASP A 13 15.55 44.74 -7.14
C ASP A 13 14.29 45.57 -7.48
N GLN A 14 13.26 44.94 -8.07
CA GLN A 14 11.86 45.37 -7.92
C GLN A 14 10.93 44.17 -7.79
N ALA A 15 10.13 44.15 -6.72
CA ALA A 15 9.18 43.09 -6.41
C ALA A 15 8.10 42.96 -7.52
N PRO A 16 7.80 41.73 -8.01
CA PRO A 16 6.77 41.55 -9.03
C PRO A 16 5.37 41.73 -8.43
N ILE A 17 4.58 42.61 -9.05
CA ILE A 17 3.16 42.81 -8.78
C ILE A 17 2.38 41.59 -9.32
N ILE A 18 1.76 40.83 -8.42
CA ILE A 18 0.89 39.68 -8.77
C ILE A 18 -0.48 40.22 -9.23
N PRO A 19 -0.96 39.91 -10.45
CA PRO A 19 -2.32 40.25 -10.83
C PRO A 19 -3.33 39.40 -10.06
N SER A 20 -4.33 40.04 -9.45
CA SER A 20 -5.38 39.36 -8.69
C SER A 20 -6.27 38.51 -9.61
N VAL A 21 -6.03 37.20 -9.64
CA VAL A 21 -6.96 36.23 -10.23
C VAL A 21 -8.05 35.95 -9.20
N GLN A 22 -9.29 36.36 -9.49
CA GLN A 22 -10.44 35.95 -8.71
C GLN A 22 -10.64 34.42 -8.83
N PRO A 23 -10.85 33.68 -7.73
CA PRO A 23 -11.12 32.26 -7.81
C PRO A 23 -12.49 32.04 -8.49
N LYS A 24 -12.47 31.31 -9.61
CA LYS A 24 -13.70 30.74 -10.19
C LYS A 24 -14.27 29.71 -9.20
N PRO A 25 -15.59 29.61 -9.05
CA PRO A 25 -16.19 28.62 -8.16
C PRO A 25 -15.80 27.22 -8.62
N SER A 26 -15.19 26.46 -7.70
CA SER A 26 -14.98 25.02 -7.83
C SER A 26 -16.35 24.35 -8.02
N ILE A 27 -16.52 23.68 -9.15
CA ILE A 27 -17.69 22.84 -9.40
C ILE A 27 -17.56 21.64 -8.45
N ALA A 28 -18.36 21.64 -7.38
CA ALA A 28 -18.52 20.46 -6.56
C ALA A 28 -19.02 19.30 -7.46
N PRO A 29 -18.46 18.08 -7.35
CA PRO A 29 -18.97 16.96 -8.11
C PRO A 29 -20.45 16.76 -7.79
N SER A 30 -21.28 16.81 -8.82
CA SER A 30 -22.71 16.55 -8.71
C SER A 30 -22.92 15.14 -8.13
N LYS A 31 -23.67 15.04 -7.03
CA LYS A 31 -24.10 13.76 -6.45
C LYS A 31 -24.90 12.97 -7.50
N SER A 32 -24.23 12.07 -8.23
CA SER A 32 -24.90 11.10 -9.08
C SER A 32 -25.40 9.97 -8.16
N SER A 33 -26.71 9.87 -8.00
CA SER A 33 -27.40 8.84 -7.19
C SER A 33 -27.49 7.51 -7.93
N LYS A 34 -26.38 7.03 -8.50
CA LYS A 34 -26.30 5.64 -8.95
C LYS A 34 -26.29 4.73 -7.71
N PRO A 35 -26.99 3.59 -7.70
CA PRO A 35 -26.86 2.62 -6.62
C PRO A 35 -25.40 2.21 -6.51
N GLN A 36 -24.81 2.47 -5.35
CA GLN A 36 -23.40 2.19 -5.09
C GLN A 36 -23.23 0.68 -5.03
N ASP A 37 -22.39 0.11 -5.89
CA ASP A 37 -22.11 -1.33 -5.86
C ASP A 37 -21.33 -1.64 -4.57
N THR A 38 -21.95 -2.43 -3.69
CA THR A 38 -21.38 -2.77 -2.38
C THR A 38 -20.66 -4.12 -2.40
N ARG A 39 -20.48 -4.72 -3.58
CA ARG A 39 -19.84 -6.03 -3.73
C ARG A 39 -18.34 -5.95 -3.49
N SER A 40 -17.83 -7.04 -2.95
CA SER A 40 -16.41 -7.40 -2.95
C SER A 40 -16.30 -8.67 -3.78
N ASP A 41 -15.24 -8.75 -4.57
CA ASP A 41 -14.88 -9.94 -5.33
C ASP A 41 -13.45 -10.34 -4.95
N SER A 42 -13.04 -11.55 -5.34
CA SER A 42 -11.69 -12.04 -5.10
C SER A 42 -11.00 -12.36 -6.42
N SER A 43 -9.68 -12.16 -6.45
CA SER A 43 -8.84 -12.54 -7.58
C SER A 43 -7.79 -13.53 -7.13
N THR A 44 -7.51 -14.52 -7.96
CA THR A 44 -6.41 -15.47 -7.73
C THR A 44 -5.09 -14.87 -8.16
N LEU A 45 -3.98 -15.37 -7.60
CA LEU A 45 -2.64 -15.00 -8.03
C LEU A 45 -2.42 -15.24 -9.55
N ASN A 46 -2.96 -16.35 -10.08
CA ASN A 46 -2.81 -16.66 -11.50
C ASN A 46 -3.60 -15.70 -12.41
N GLU A 47 -4.79 -15.26 -11.98
CA GLU A 47 -5.57 -14.25 -12.71
C GLU A 47 -4.83 -12.92 -12.78
N LEU A 48 -4.22 -12.47 -11.67
CA LEU A 48 -3.42 -11.25 -11.69
C LEU A 48 -2.11 -11.42 -12.49
N ILE A 49 -1.43 -12.56 -12.40
CA ILE A 49 -0.24 -12.86 -13.21
C ILE A 49 -0.55 -12.75 -14.71
N ALA A 50 -1.71 -13.22 -15.15
CA ALA A 50 -2.11 -13.15 -16.56
C ALA A 50 -2.30 -11.72 -17.09
N THR A 51 -2.30 -10.70 -16.21
CA THR A 51 -2.43 -9.29 -16.59
C THR A 51 -1.12 -8.52 -16.64
N LEU A 52 -0.01 -9.16 -16.20
CA LEU A 52 1.32 -8.54 -16.14
C LEU A 52 1.83 -8.20 -17.55
N PRO A 53 2.55 -7.09 -17.72
CA PRO A 53 3.24 -6.78 -18.97
C PRO A 53 4.53 -7.62 -19.12
N GLU A 54 5.15 -7.59 -20.30
CA GLU A 54 6.44 -8.28 -20.54
C GLU A 54 7.59 -7.72 -19.70
N ALA A 55 7.55 -6.43 -19.37
CA ALA A 55 8.54 -5.76 -18.55
C ALA A 55 7.92 -4.59 -17.78
N ILE A 56 8.57 -4.21 -16.67
CA ILE A 56 8.22 -3.06 -15.85
C ILE A 56 9.46 -2.23 -15.52
N SER A 57 9.31 -0.91 -15.44
CA SER A 57 10.29 -0.04 -14.79
C SER A 57 10.06 0.06 -13.28
N TYR A 58 11.14 0.13 -12.50
CA TYR A 58 11.09 0.28 -11.06
C TYR A 58 12.15 1.25 -10.55
N SER A 59 11.89 1.83 -9.37
CA SER A 59 12.81 2.70 -8.64
C SER A 59 12.99 2.24 -7.19
N PRO A 60 14.20 2.39 -6.62
CA PRO A 60 14.47 2.10 -5.22
C PRO A 60 13.88 3.19 -4.31
N LEU A 61 13.12 2.75 -3.30
CA LEU A 61 12.64 3.58 -2.21
C LEU A 61 13.58 3.44 -1.01
N ASN A 62 14.44 4.44 -0.88
CA ASN A 62 15.41 4.57 0.21
C ASN A 62 14.74 5.06 1.49
N LEU A 63 14.50 4.16 2.43
CA LEU A 63 13.98 4.51 3.76
C LEU A 63 15.11 4.53 4.77
N ARG A 64 15.20 5.59 5.57
CA ARG A 64 16.29 5.76 6.57
C ARG A 64 16.36 4.60 7.55
N VAL A 65 15.21 4.00 7.83
CA VAL A 65 15.03 2.88 8.73
C VAL A 65 15.49 1.54 8.15
N LEU A 66 15.75 1.43 6.86
CA LEU A 66 16.14 0.17 6.20
C LEU A 66 17.59 0.22 5.70
N THR A 67 18.29 -0.89 5.78
CA THR A 67 19.64 -1.05 5.23
C THR A 67 19.63 -1.17 3.72
N THR A 68 18.65 -1.89 3.18
CA THR A 68 18.44 -2.07 1.75
C THR A 68 17.13 -1.41 1.31
N SER A 69 17.18 -0.77 0.14
CA SER A 69 16.03 -0.14 -0.48
C SER A 69 14.87 -1.11 -0.72
N LEU A 70 13.63 -0.61 -0.65
CA LEU A 70 12.46 -1.31 -1.16
C LEU A 70 12.25 -0.93 -2.62
N LEU A 71 12.25 -1.90 -3.53
CA LEU A 71 11.94 -1.60 -4.92
C LEU A 71 10.44 -1.38 -5.10
N ARG A 72 10.11 -0.44 -5.97
CA ARG A 72 8.72 -0.13 -6.32
C ARG A 72 8.62 0.16 -7.80
N ARG A 73 7.61 -0.42 -8.44
CA ARG A 73 7.22 -0.10 -9.82
C ARG A 73 7.00 1.40 -9.98
N ASP A 74 7.44 1.93 -11.10
CA ASP A 74 7.30 3.34 -11.39
C ASP A 74 5.87 3.73 -11.76
N LEU A 75 5.43 4.89 -11.27
CA LEU A 75 4.08 5.39 -11.54
C LEU A 75 3.88 5.70 -13.03
N PHE A 76 4.90 6.22 -13.71
CA PHE A 76 4.79 6.51 -15.14
C PHE A 76 4.64 5.23 -15.96
N ASP A 77 5.30 4.14 -15.55
CA ASP A 77 5.25 2.83 -16.20
C ASP A 77 3.87 2.19 -16.05
N ALA A 78 3.31 2.18 -14.84
CA ALA A 78 1.95 1.70 -14.60
C ALA A 78 0.90 2.51 -15.39
N ARG A 79 1.07 3.84 -15.51
CA ARG A 79 0.19 4.70 -16.31
C ARG A 79 0.31 4.42 -17.81
N PHE A 80 1.53 4.23 -18.31
CA PHE A 80 1.75 3.89 -19.71
C PHE A 80 1.09 2.56 -20.08
N GLN A 81 1.17 1.54 -19.21
CA GLN A 81 0.45 0.28 -19.40
C GLN A 81 -1.08 0.47 -19.44
N LEU A 82 -1.63 1.34 -18.59
CA LEU A 82 -3.08 1.62 -18.58
C LEU A 82 -3.53 2.27 -19.90
N LEU A 83 -2.83 3.32 -20.35
CA LEU A 83 -3.16 4.06 -21.57
C LEU A 83 -3.06 3.19 -22.84
N THR A 84 -2.08 2.28 -22.90
CA THR A 84 -1.89 1.37 -24.04
C THR A 84 -3.00 0.34 -24.11
N LYS A 85 -3.40 -0.27 -22.98
CA LYS A 85 -4.54 -1.19 -22.92
C LYS A 85 -5.87 -0.51 -23.29
N ASP A 86 -6.07 0.74 -22.90
CA ASP A 86 -7.30 1.47 -23.27
C ASP A 86 -7.35 1.79 -24.77
N SER A 87 -6.20 2.09 -25.38
CA SER A 87 -6.09 2.33 -26.83
C SER A 87 -6.37 1.06 -27.65
N GLU A 88 -5.84 -0.09 -27.24
CA GLU A 88 -6.15 -1.38 -27.88
C GLU A 88 -7.65 -1.72 -27.78
N ARG A 89 -8.27 -1.39 -26.63
CA ARG A 89 -9.69 -1.64 -26.39
C ARG A 89 -10.62 -0.70 -27.18
N SER A 90 -10.19 0.52 -27.48
CA SER A 90 -10.95 1.46 -28.31
C SER A 90 -10.85 1.09 -29.79
N GLU A 91 -9.69 0.65 -30.27
CA GLU A 91 -9.49 0.13 -31.63
C GLU A 91 -10.35 -1.13 -31.89
N GLU A 92 -10.50 -2.03 -30.91
CA GLU A 92 -11.39 -3.19 -31.00
C GLU A 92 -12.89 -2.83 -31.07
N LYS A 93 -13.27 -1.62 -30.65
CA LYS A 93 -14.67 -1.15 -30.63
C LYS A 93 -15.06 -0.30 -31.84
N GLU A 94 -14.14 0.00 -32.77
CA GLU A 94 -14.44 0.80 -33.97
C GLU A 94 -15.40 0.11 -34.97
N ASP A 95 -15.80 -1.15 -34.75
CA ASP A 95 -16.87 -1.81 -35.50
C ASP A 95 -18.30 -1.50 -34.97
N ALA A 96 -18.42 -0.60 -33.99
CA ALA A 96 -19.68 -0.02 -33.53
C ALA A 96 -19.72 1.49 -33.80
N THR A 97 -20.77 1.95 -34.49
CA THR A 97 -21.00 3.31 -34.98
C THR A 97 -20.61 4.43 -34.00
N PRO A 98 -19.95 5.51 -34.48
CA PRO A 98 -19.52 6.61 -33.61
C PRO A 98 -20.69 7.57 -33.35
N GLU A 99 -21.20 7.59 -32.13
CA GLU A 99 -21.96 8.73 -31.60
C GLU A 99 -21.41 9.10 -30.22
N GLY A 100 -20.70 10.22 -30.15
CA GLY A 100 -20.25 10.83 -28.90
C GLY A 100 -18.78 11.23 -28.96
N GLU A 101 -18.52 12.52 -29.13
CA GLU A 101 -17.22 13.12 -28.84
C GLU A 101 -16.98 12.97 -27.33
N GLU A 102 -16.23 11.94 -26.92
CA GLU A 102 -15.80 11.77 -25.52
C GLU A 102 -14.58 12.68 -25.28
N GLU A 103 -14.72 13.57 -24.30
CA GLU A 103 -13.66 14.45 -23.81
C GLU A 103 -12.41 13.62 -23.51
N GLU A 104 -11.26 14.00 -24.08
CA GLU A 104 -9.97 13.39 -23.77
C GLU A 104 -9.71 13.50 -22.25
N ASP A 105 -9.90 12.40 -21.53
CA ASP A 105 -9.68 12.29 -20.08
C ASP A 105 -8.18 12.46 -19.78
N TYR A 106 -7.76 13.72 -19.63
CA TYR A 106 -6.41 14.08 -19.23
C TYR A 106 -6.16 13.64 -17.78
N VAL A 107 -5.22 12.71 -17.60
CA VAL A 107 -4.72 12.30 -16.28
C VAL A 107 -4.00 13.48 -15.62
N ASP A 108 -4.60 14.09 -14.59
CA ASP A 108 -3.90 15.10 -13.79
C ASP A 108 -2.78 14.43 -12.98
N ALA A 109 -1.53 14.83 -13.26
CA ALA A 109 -0.34 14.36 -12.56
C ALA A 109 -0.40 14.54 -11.04
N LYS A 110 -1.27 15.41 -10.54
CA LYS A 110 -1.40 15.74 -9.11
C LYS A 110 -2.40 14.89 -8.33
N THR A 111 -3.42 14.32 -8.98
CA THR A 111 -4.56 13.74 -8.25
C THR A 111 -4.59 12.21 -8.27
N ASP A 112 -3.84 11.54 -9.15
CA ASP A 112 -3.89 10.08 -9.33
C ASP A 112 -5.30 9.55 -9.67
N LEU A 113 -6.25 10.43 -10.01
CA LEU A 113 -7.65 10.11 -10.24
C LEU A 113 -7.95 10.28 -11.73
N ILE A 114 -8.70 9.34 -12.29
CA ILE A 114 -9.40 9.51 -13.57
C ILE A 114 -10.89 9.55 -13.22
N PRO A 115 -11.52 10.75 -13.13
CA PRO A 115 -12.92 10.87 -12.74
C PRO A 115 -13.83 9.99 -13.62
N GLY A 116 -14.59 9.08 -13.01
CA GLY A 116 -15.52 8.20 -13.73
C GLY A 116 -14.94 6.83 -14.16
N PHE A 117 -13.61 6.63 -14.04
CA PHE A 117 -12.95 5.37 -14.41
C PHE A 117 -12.05 4.82 -13.29
N TYR A 118 -11.43 5.67 -12.47
CA TYR A 118 -10.37 5.28 -11.53
C TYR A 118 -10.31 6.17 -10.25
N GLU A 119 -10.34 5.53 -9.08
CA GLU A 119 -10.34 6.20 -7.75
C GLU A 119 -8.97 6.23 -7.03
N GLY A 120 -7.85 6.27 -7.76
CA GLY A 120 -6.52 6.40 -7.15
C GLY A 120 -5.94 5.06 -6.68
N GLY A 121 -4.64 5.07 -6.31
CA GLY A 121 -3.94 3.90 -5.73
C GLY A 121 -2.67 3.46 -6.47
N LEU A 122 -2.31 4.10 -7.59
CA LEU A 122 -1.06 3.80 -8.31
C LEU A 122 0.12 4.46 -7.63
N LYS A 123 -0.13 5.58 -6.95
CA LYS A 123 0.87 6.30 -6.19
C LYS A 123 1.04 5.70 -4.79
N THR A 124 2.29 5.59 -4.36
CA THR A 124 2.62 5.37 -2.95
C THR A 124 2.42 6.64 -2.15
N TRP A 125 1.55 6.57 -1.14
CA TRP A 125 1.27 7.65 -0.20
C TRP A 125 2.22 7.61 1.00
N GLU A 126 2.39 8.75 1.68
CA GLU A 126 3.30 8.87 2.83
C GLU A 126 2.88 7.93 3.96
N GLY A 127 1.58 7.70 4.15
CA GLY A 127 1.09 6.75 5.15
C GLY A 127 1.62 5.33 5.00
N GLY A 128 1.87 4.85 3.77
CA GLY A 128 2.48 3.53 3.55
C GLY A 128 3.94 3.49 4.02
N VAL A 129 4.68 4.59 3.82
CA VAL A 129 6.05 4.74 4.34
C VAL A 129 6.03 4.84 5.86
N ASP A 130 5.11 5.63 6.43
CA ASP A 130 4.94 5.79 7.87
C ASP A 130 4.67 4.42 8.55
N LEU A 131 3.87 3.54 7.94
CA LEU A 131 3.65 2.17 8.44
C LEU A 131 4.92 1.32 8.39
N VAL A 132 5.69 1.35 7.31
CA VAL A 132 6.97 0.62 7.22
C VAL A 132 7.93 1.09 8.30
N GLU A 133 8.06 2.42 8.49
CA GLU A 133 8.90 2.99 9.53
C GLU A 133 8.45 2.59 10.93
N THR A 134 7.14 2.64 11.21
CA THR A 134 6.60 2.18 12.49
C THR A 134 6.92 0.70 12.70
N ILE A 135 6.56 -0.19 11.77
CA ILE A 135 6.79 -1.63 11.93
C ILE A 135 8.28 -1.94 12.17
N ALA A 136 9.16 -1.36 11.37
CA ALA A 136 10.59 -1.63 11.44
C ALA A 136 11.22 -1.15 12.76
N GLU A 137 10.84 0.04 13.25
CA GLU A 137 11.38 0.61 14.48
C GLU A 137 10.78 -0.01 15.75
N SER A 138 9.50 -0.38 15.70
CA SER A 138 8.78 -1.05 16.79
C SER A 138 9.30 -2.44 17.08
N LEU A 139 9.63 -3.20 16.03
CA LEU A 139 10.07 -4.59 16.15
C LEU A 139 11.58 -4.73 16.37
N SER A 140 12.39 -3.79 15.86
CA SER A 140 13.84 -3.85 16.00
C SER A 140 14.51 -2.50 16.24
N PRO A 141 15.26 -2.34 17.35
CA PRO A 141 16.06 -1.15 17.58
C PRO A 141 17.33 -1.12 16.71
N VAL A 142 17.78 -2.27 16.20
CA VAL A 142 19.02 -2.41 15.42
C VAL A 142 18.67 -2.43 13.94
N LYS A 143 19.18 -1.44 13.19
CA LYS A 143 18.81 -1.23 11.80
C LYS A 143 19.11 -2.46 10.92
N GLU A 144 20.25 -3.10 11.16
CA GLU A 144 20.76 -4.25 10.42
C GLU A 144 19.97 -5.56 10.68
N GLU A 145 19.26 -5.65 11.82
CA GLU A 145 18.51 -6.84 12.24
C GLU A 145 17.03 -6.76 11.86
N ARG A 146 16.56 -5.60 11.38
CA ARG A 146 15.14 -5.32 11.06
C ARG A 146 14.48 -6.33 10.16
N ASP A 147 15.08 -6.67 9.02
CA ASP A 147 14.46 -7.64 8.11
C ASP A 147 14.32 -9.03 8.74
N GLN A 148 15.30 -9.45 9.54
CA GLN A 148 15.25 -10.73 10.24
C GLN A 148 14.21 -10.72 11.36
N GLU A 149 14.23 -9.72 12.24
CA GLU A 149 13.30 -9.65 13.38
C GLU A 149 11.84 -9.44 12.93
N VAL A 150 11.61 -8.61 11.91
CA VAL A 150 10.27 -8.44 11.31
C VAL A 150 9.84 -9.74 10.63
N GLY A 151 10.76 -10.42 9.94
CA GLY A 151 10.50 -11.72 9.33
C GLY A 151 10.10 -12.78 10.34
N GLU A 152 10.82 -12.88 11.47
CA GLU A 152 10.51 -13.83 12.53
C GLU A 152 9.17 -13.51 13.19
N TRP A 153 8.90 -12.21 13.40
CA TRP A 153 7.66 -11.75 13.97
C TRP A 153 6.45 -12.07 13.07
N VAL A 154 6.52 -11.83 11.76
CA VAL A 154 5.37 -12.02 10.86
C VAL A 154 5.11 -13.48 10.50
N ARG A 155 6.12 -14.36 10.61
CA ARG A 155 6.06 -15.77 10.23
C ARG A 155 4.90 -16.50 10.91
N GLY A 156 4.11 -17.24 10.12
CA GLY A 156 2.92 -17.98 10.57
C GLY A 156 1.71 -17.09 10.86
N GLY A 157 1.85 -15.76 10.71
CA GLY A 157 0.79 -14.80 10.96
C GLY A 157 -0.15 -14.60 9.78
N LYS A 158 -1.21 -13.81 10.01
CA LYS A 158 -2.17 -13.39 8.98
C LYS A 158 -2.29 -11.87 9.01
N VAL A 159 -2.00 -11.25 7.87
CA VAL A 159 -2.00 -9.81 7.66
C VAL A 159 -3.04 -9.45 6.60
N LEU A 160 -3.87 -8.45 6.88
CA LEU A 160 -4.76 -7.82 5.90
C LEU A 160 -4.30 -6.38 5.66
N GLU A 161 -4.04 -5.99 4.43
CA GLU A 161 -3.82 -4.60 4.04
C GLU A 161 -5.06 -4.07 3.30
N VAL A 162 -5.79 -3.14 3.93
CA VAL A 162 -7.04 -2.54 3.44
C VAL A 162 -6.72 -1.23 2.72
N GLY A 163 -7.17 -1.11 1.46
CA GLY A 163 -6.77 -0.01 0.58
C GLY A 163 -5.29 -0.07 0.27
N CYS A 164 -4.81 -1.22 -0.20
CA CYS A 164 -3.38 -1.52 -0.26
C CYS A 164 -2.62 -0.68 -1.29
N GLY A 165 -3.23 -0.21 -2.38
CA GLY A 165 -2.53 0.59 -3.38
C GLY A 165 -1.27 -0.13 -3.88
N THR A 166 -0.11 0.51 -3.71
CA THR A 166 1.20 -0.06 -4.06
C THR A 166 1.70 -1.15 -3.10
N ALA A 167 0.95 -1.49 -2.05
CA ALA A 167 1.25 -2.54 -1.06
C ALA A 167 2.62 -2.42 -0.38
N LEU A 168 3.08 -1.20 -0.14
CA LEU A 168 4.42 -0.96 0.39
C LEU A 168 4.64 -1.65 1.77
N PRO A 169 3.71 -1.56 2.74
CA PRO A 169 3.83 -2.28 4.01
C PRO A 169 3.90 -3.80 3.83
N THR A 170 3.01 -4.39 3.02
CA THR A 170 3.05 -5.84 2.77
C THR A 170 4.30 -6.27 2.01
N ALA A 171 4.79 -5.46 1.05
CA ALA A 171 6.05 -5.71 0.34
C ALA A 171 7.24 -5.75 1.30
N PHE A 172 7.28 -4.84 2.30
CA PHE A 172 8.28 -4.89 3.36
C PHE A 172 8.17 -6.17 4.18
N LEU A 173 6.98 -6.54 4.67
CA LEU A 173 6.76 -7.77 5.43
C LEU A 173 7.16 -9.03 4.65
N LEU A 174 6.81 -9.09 3.36
CA LEU A 174 7.18 -10.18 2.46
C LEU A 174 8.70 -10.29 2.33
N ARG A 175 9.39 -9.18 2.02
CA ARG A 175 10.85 -9.14 1.92
C ARG A 175 11.52 -9.59 3.22
N SER A 176 11.04 -9.10 4.36
CA SER A 176 11.57 -9.47 5.68
C SER A 176 11.36 -10.96 5.97
N LEU A 177 10.19 -11.52 5.66
CA LEU A 177 9.94 -12.97 5.79
C LEU A 177 10.84 -13.81 4.86
N LEU A 178 11.08 -13.35 3.64
CA LEU A 178 11.96 -14.00 2.67
C LEU A 178 13.46 -13.92 3.06
N SER A 179 13.84 -12.94 3.87
CA SER A 179 15.22 -12.79 4.40
C SER A 179 15.64 -13.94 5.31
N LEU A 180 14.67 -14.64 5.90
CA LEU A 180 14.94 -15.76 6.79
C LEU A 180 15.49 -16.97 6.00
N PRO A 181 16.18 -17.91 6.67
CA PRO A 181 16.47 -19.20 6.05
C PRO A 181 15.18 -19.99 5.78
N PRO A 182 15.14 -20.80 4.71
CA PRO A 182 14.10 -21.81 4.51
C PRO A 182 14.01 -22.76 5.70
N THR A 183 12.83 -23.29 5.95
CA THR A 183 12.55 -24.25 7.04
C THR A 183 11.97 -25.53 6.47
N GLU A 184 12.35 -26.70 7.01
CA GLU A 184 11.86 -28.00 6.53
C GLU A 184 10.32 -28.12 6.55
N THR A 185 9.68 -27.51 7.56
CA THR A 185 8.22 -27.44 7.69
C THR A 185 7.79 -25.97 7.79
N PRO A 186 7.49 -25.30 6.67
CA PRO A 186 7.10 -23.90 6.69
C PRO A 186 5.75 -23.73 7.38
N THR A 187 5.65 -22.74 8.26
CA THR A 187 4.39 -22.31 8.85
C THR A 187 3.68 -21.37 7.89
N ARG A 188 2.41 -21.66 7.61
CA ARG A 188 1.61 -20.89 6.65
C ARG A 188 1.46 -19.44 7.11
N THR A 189 1.98 -18.51 6.31
CA THR A 189 1.84 -17.07 6.51
C THR A 189 0.91 -16.52 5.45
N VAL A 190 -0.06 -15.67 5.81
CA VAL A 190 -1.06 -15.14 4.87
C VAL A 190 -0.94 -13.63 4.75
N PHE A 191 -0.78 -13.15 3.51
CA PHE A 191 -0.92 -11.75 3.14
C PHE A 191 -2.20 -11.57 2.32
N HIS A 192 -3.18 -10.85 2.86
CA HIS A 192 -4.41 -10.48 2.14
C HIS A 192 -4.34 -9.00 1.76
N LEU A 193 -4.35 -8.71 0.47
CA LEU A 193 -4.29 -7.36 -0.06
C LEU A 193 -5.64 -7.00 -0.67
N GLN A 194 -6.23 -5.91 -0.18
CA GLN A 194 -7.50 -5.42 -0.67
C GLN A 194 -7.39 -4.01 -1.21
N ASP A 195 -7.92 -3.78 -2.41
CA ASP A 195 -8.09 -2.43 -2.96
C ASP A 195 -9.51 -2.23 -3.51
N TYR A 196 -9.97 -1.00 -3.71
CA TYR A 196 -11.27 -0.80 -4.36
C TYR A 196 -11.21 -1.22 -5.83
N ASN A 197 -10.10 -0.94 -6.51
CA ASN A 197 -9.94 -1.13 -7.94
C ASN A 197 -9.14 -2.41 -8.24
N SER A 198 -9.72 -3.38 -8.97
CA SER A 198 -8.98 -4.58 -9.40
C SER A 198 -7.74 -4.25 -10.24
N LEU A 199 -7.79 -3.15 -11.01
CA LEU A 199 -6.65 -2.68 -11.79
C LEU A 199 -5.45 -2.29 -10.93
N VAL A 200 -5.65 -1.73 -9.73
CA VAL A 200 -4.54 -1.41 -8.79
C VAL A 200 -3.79 -2.68 -8.44
N LEU A 201 -4.53 -3.75 -8.16
CA LEU A 201 -3.96 -5.05 -7.82
C LEU A 201 -3.06 -5.58 -8.93
N SER A 202 -3.51 -5.48 -10.17
CA SER A 202 -2.76 -5.89 -11.36
C SER A 202 -1.57 -4.98 -11.70
N LEU A 203 -1.76 -3.66 -11.60
CA LEU A 203 -0.81 -2.68 -12.13
C LEU A 203 0.31 -2.36 -11.14
N VAL A 204 0.05 -2.36 -9.83
CA VAL A 204 1.08 -1.94 -8.86
C VAL A 204 1.23 -2.90 -7.69
N THR A 205 0.15 -3.49 -7.19
CA THR A 205 0.23 -4.35 -6.01
C THR A 205 1.05 -5.62 -6.29
N LEU A 206 0.63 -6.46 -7.25
CA LEU A 206 1.34 -7.69 -7.59
C LEU A 206 2.78 -7.42 -8.08
N PRO A 207 3.03 -6.46 -9.01
CA PRO A 207 4.39 -6.11 -9.41
C PRO A 207 5.31 -5.75 -8.24
N ASN A 208 4.82 -5.03 -7.23
CA ASN A 208 5.63 -4.67 -6.07
C ASN A 208 5.91 -5.87 -5.15
N LEU A 209 5.01 -6.85 -5.06
CA LEU A 209 5.30 -8.11 -4.36
C LEU A 209 6.39 -8.93 -5.07
N ILE A 210 6.38 -8.95 -6.40
CA ILE A 210 7.45 -9.58 -7.20
C ILE A 210 8.78 -8.85 -6.96
N LEU A 211 8.78 -7.51 -7.01
CA LEU A 211 9.96 -6.70 -6.72
C LEU A 211 10.51 -6.90 -5.29
N ALA A 212 9.63 -7.10 -4.31
CA ALA A 212 10.04 -7.42 -2.93
C ALA A 212 10.70 -8.80 -2.79
N ALA A 213 10.31 -9.75 -3.64
CA ALA A 213 10.89 -11.09 -3.69
C ALA A 213 12.15 -11.20 -4.55
N LEU A 214 12.42 -10.20 -5.41
CA LEU A 214 13.50 -10.20 -6.39
C LEU A 214 14.88 -10.62 -5.82
N PRO A 215 15.33 -10.15 -4.63
CA PRO A 215 16.64 -10.55 -4.07
C PRO A 215 16.77 -12.04 -3.74
N TYR A 216 15.64 -12.75 -3.66
CA TYR A 216 15.56 -14.13 -3.23
C TYR A 216 15.22 -15.09 -4.37
N LEU A 217 15.10 -14.58 -5.60
CA LEU A 217 14.93 -15.39 -6.79
C LEU A 217 16.28 -15.94 -7.28
N PRO A 218 16.31 -17.13 -7.90
CA PRO A 218 17.52 -17.65 -8.53
C PRO A 218 18.06 -16.67 -9.60
N PRO A 219 19.36 -16.33 -9.62
CA PRO A 219 19.90 -15.37 -10.59
C PRO A 219 19.66 -15.78 -12.06
N ASP A 220 19.58 -17.08 -12.35
CA ASP A 220 19.39 -17.58 -13.70
C ASP A 220 18.01 -17.20 -14.30
N VAL A 221 16.98 -17.00 -13.46
CA VAL A 221 15.65 -16.60 -13.96
C VAL A 221 15.56 -15.11 -14.29
N LEU A 222 16.56 -14.33 -13.87
CA LEU A 222 16.67 -12.90 -14.15
C LEU A 222 17.32 -12.64 -15.52
N ARG A 223 17.93 -13.66 -16.13
CA ARG A 223 18.57 -13.56 -17.45
C ARG A 223 17.55 -13.37 -18.56
N LEU A 224 17.82 -12.42 -19.45
CA LEU A 224 17.12 -12.34 -20.71
C LEU A 224 17.65 -13.40 -21.68
N PRO A 225 16.81 -14.03 -22.52
CA PRO A 225 17.26 -14.99 -23.54
C PRO A 225 18.33 -14.42 -24.49
N GLN A 226 18.37 -13.10 -24.63
CA GLN A 226 19.28 -12.37 -25.52
C GLN A 226 20.65 -12.11 -24.90
N GLU A 227 20.78 -12.24 -23.58
CA GLU A 227 22.02 -12.00 -22.83
C GLU A 227 22.99 -13.20 -22.86
N GLY A 228 22.56 -14.36 -23.36
CA GLY A 228 23.43 -15.52 -23.55
C GLY A 228 24.20 -15.92 -22.27
N ASP A 229 25.52 -16.10 -22.40
CA ASP A 229 26.43 -16.50 -21.32
C ASP A 229 27.08 -15.29 -20.59
N GLU A 230 26.44 -14.12 -20.59
CA GLU A 230 26.95 -12.96 -19.85
C GLU A 230 27.12 -13.28 -18.34
N PRO A 231 28.15 -12.69 -17.67
CA PRO A 231 28.40 -12.93 -16.26
C PRO A 231 27.17 -12.62 -15.39
N ILE A 232 26.89 -13.44 -14.36
CA ILE A 232 25.71 -13.24 -13.49
C ILE A 232 25.65 -11.83 -12.87
N GLU A 233 26.82 -11.23 -12.58
CA GLU A 233 26.95 -9.89 -12.02
C GLU A 233 26.36 -8.79 -12.92
N THR A 234 26.25 -9.01 -14.23
CA THR A 234 25.63 -8.04 -15.16
C THR A 234 24.11 -8.23 -15.30
N VAL A 235 23.58 -9.34 -14.81
CA VAL A 235 22.18 -9.75 -14.92
C VAL A 235 21.40 -9.43 -13.66
N VAL A 236 22.01 -9.62 -12.48
CA VAL A 236 21.35 -9.32 -11.21
C VAL A 236 21.13 -7.81 -11.11
N PRO A 237 19.88 -7.35 -10.98
CA PRO A 237 19.61 -5.91 -10.95
C PRO A 237 20.22 -5.25 -9.71
N ASP A 238 20.83 -4.07 -9.90
CA ASP A 238 21.29 -3.26 -8.79
C ASP A 238 20.08 -2.71 -8.02
N MET A 239 19.95 -3.16 -6.77
CA MET A 239 18.82 -2.83 -5.89
C MET A 239 18.82 -1.38 -5.43
N GLU A 240 19.92 -0.64 -5.63
CA GLU A 240 20.06 0.77 -5.23
C GLU A 240 19.91 1.74 -6.42
N LEU A 241 19.66 1.22 -7.63
CA LEU A 241 19.46 2.03 -8.84
C LEU A 241 18.09 1.75 -9.49
N PRO A 242 17.49 2.76 -10.16
CA PRO A 242 16.34 2.51 -11.03
C PRO A 242 16.70 1.54 -12.15
N GLY A 243 15.74 0.70 -12.53
CA GLY A 243 15.97 -0.35 -13.51
C GLY A 243 14.70 -0.81 -14.23
N ASN A 244 14.88 -1.78 -15.12
CA ASN A 244 13.79 -2.47 -15.80
C ASN A 244 13.88 -3.96 -15.46
N LEU A 245 12.73 -4.58 -15.19
CA LEU A 245 12.63 -6.01 -14.92
C LEU A 245 11.76 -6.66 -16.00
N SER A 246 12.29 -7.67 -16.68
CA SER A 246 11.48 -8.51 -17.56
C SER A 246 10.75 -9.57 -16.75
N LEU A 247 9.43 -9.65 -16.93
CA LEU A 247 8.54 -10.57 -16.24
C LEU A 247 8.33 -11.83 -17.10
N ASN A 248 9.42 -12.54 -17.41
CA ASN A 248 9.38 -13.76 -18.21
C ASN A 248 8.74 -14.94 -17.43
N GLU A 249 8.40 -16.02 -18.16
CA GLU A 249 7.73 -17.19 -17.57
C GLU A 249 8.56 -17.86 -16.44
N ASP A 250 9.88 -17.91 -16.58
CA ASP A 250 10.79 -18.52 -15.61
C ASP A 250 10.83 -17.73 -14.29
N LEU A 251 10.87 -16.40 -14.37
CA LEU A 251 10.81 -15.49 -13.22
C LEU A 251 9.49 -15.66 -12.47
N ILE A 252 8.38 -15.68 -13.20
CA ILE A 252 7.05 -15.85 -12.61
C ILE A 252 6.90 -17.24 -11.98
N ALA A 253 7.42 -18.29 -12.62
CA ALA A 253 7.44 -19.64 -12.07
C ALA A 253 8.30 -19.73 -10.79
N ALA A 254 9.47 -19.08 -10.78
CA ALA A 254 10.34 -19.01 -9.62
C ALA A 254 9.71 -18.23 -8.47
N PHE A 255 9.02 -17.12 -8.76
CA PHE A 255 8.28 -16.35 -7.75
C PHE A 255 7.19 -17.20 -7.09
N LYS A 256 6.38 -17.93 -7.89
CA LYS A 256 5.36 -18.84 -7.35
C LYS A 256 5.98 -19.96 -6.52
N SER A 257 7.05 -20.58 -7.01
CA SER A 257 7.75 -21.65 -6.31
C SER A 257 8.33 -21.18 -4.98
N LEU A 258 8.88 -19.95 -4.95
CA LEU A 258 9.39 -19.33 -3.73
C LEU A 258 8.26 -19.11 -2.72
N LEU A 259 7.09 -18.61 -3.13
CA LEU A 259 5.96 -18.46 -2.21
C LEU A 259 5.53 -19.82 -1.62
N GLU A 260 5.41 -20.85 -2.45
CA GLU A 260 5.03 -22.20 -2.03
C GLU A 260 6.06 -22.83 -1.07
N GLU A 261 7.36 -22.78 -1.42
CA GLU A 261 8.46 -23.28 -0.59
C GLU A 261 8.47 -22.63 0.79
N ARG A 262 8.15 -21.33 0.84
CA ARG A 262 8.20 -20.52 2.05
C ARG A 262 6.87 -20.52 2.82
N GLY A 263 5.86 -21.25 2.34
CA GLY A 263 4.53 -21.34 2.96
C GLY A 263 3.80 -20.00 2.99
N ILE A 264 3.94 -19.20 1.95
CA ILE A 264 3.36 -17.85 1.85
C ILE A 264 2.13 -17.89 0.93
N ASP A 265 0.98 -17.56 1.50
CA ASP A 265 -0.27 -17.43 0.77
C ASP A 265 -0.59 -15.95 0.55
N VAL A 266 -0.72 -15.56 -0.71
CA VAL A 266 -1.15 -14.21 -1.08
C VAL A 266 -2.60 -14.25 -1.58
N LYS A 267 -3.47 -13.47 -0.95
CA LYS A 267 -4.89 -13.33 -1.30
C LYS A 267 -5.17 -11.92 -1.79
N PHE A 268 -6.08 -11.80 -2.75
CA PHE A 268 -6.47 -10.53 -3.33
C PHE A 268 -7.99 -10.39 -3.31
N SER A 269 -8.47 -9.28 -2.80
CA SER A 269 -9.88 -8.89 -2.93
C SER A 269 -10.00 -7.49 -3.50
N HIS A 270 -11.08 -7.22 -4.22
CA HIS A 270 -11.36 -5.90 -4.72
C HIS A 270 -12.83 -5.51 -4.63
N GLY A 271 -13.09 -4.21 -4.64
CA GLY A 271 -14.44 -3.66 -4.54
C GLY A 271 -14.70 -2.98 -3.19
N HIS A 272 -15.97 -2.84 -2.84
CA HIS A 272 -16.39 -2.00 -1.73
C HIS A 272 -16.15 -2.67 -0.37
N TRP A 273 -15.68 -1.88 0.61
CA TRP A 273 -15.38 -2.36 1.97
C TRP A 273 -16.59 -2.98 2.69
N GLU A 274 -17.81 -2.56 2.37
CA GLU A 274 -19.00 -3.20 2.95
C GLU A 274 -19.15 -4.67 2.52
N GLY A 275 -18.79 -5.01 1.28
CA GLY A 275 -18.77 -6.38 0.80
C GLY A 275 -17.72 -7.21 1.52
N LEU A 276 -16.50 -6.67 1.61
CA LEU A 276 -15.39 -7.30 2.33
C LEU A 276 -15.74 -7.54 3.80
N SER A 277 -16.35 -6.55 4.46
CA SER A 277 -16.79 -6.67 5.86
C SER A 277 -17.76 -7.84 6.06
N LYS A 278 -18.75 -8.00 5.16
CA LYS A 278 -19.69 -9.14 5.20
C LYS A 278 -19.01 -10.49 4.97
N GLU A 279 -18.01 -10.54 4.10
CA GLU A 279 -17.22 -11.76 3.88
C GLU A 279 -16.38 -12.11 5.11
N LEU A 280 -15.76 -11.11 5.75
CA LEU A 280 -14.95 -11.28 6.95
C LEU A 280 -15.78 -11.69 8.18
N GLU A 281 -17.01 -11.19 8.29
CA GLU A 281 -17.97 -11.58 9.33
C GLU A 281 -18.24 -13.10 9.29
N GLN A 282 -18.30 -13.67 8.08
CA GLN A 282 -18.56 -15.10 7.87
C GLN A 282 -17.31 -15.98 8.03
N GLN A 283 -16.13 -15.39 8.16
CA GLN A 283 -14.87 -16.12 8.34
C GLN A 283 -14.59 -16.35 9.83
N ASP A 284 -14.34 -17.61 10.18
CA ASP A 284 -13.92 -18.02 11.53
C ASP A 284 -12.51 -17.52 11.87
N GLU A 285 -11.62 -17.46 10.87
CA GLU A 285 -10.24 -17.05 11.06
C GLU A 285 -10.11 -15.53 10.99
N LYS A 286 -9.48 -14.94 12.02
CA LYS A 286 -9.22 -13.50 12.12
C LYS A 286 -7.77 -13.17 11.81
N TYR A 287 -7.50 -11.90 11.55
CA TYR A 287 -6.17 -11.38 11.24
C TYR A 287 -5.47 -10.93 12.53
N GLY A 288 -4.20 -11.31 12.68
CA GLY A 288 -3.38 -10.83 13.78
C GLY A 288 -3.01 -9.35 13.59
N LEU A 289 -2.88 -8.93 12.33
CA LEU A 289 -2.55 -7.56 11.95
C LEU A 289 -3.43 -7.10 10.78
N VAL A 290 -4.00 -5.92 10.93
CA VAL A 290 -4.63 -5.19 9.82
C VAL A 290 -3.85 -3.90 9.59
N LEU A 291 -3.52 -3.60 8.33
CA LEU A 291 -2.78 -2.42 7.93
C LEU A 291 -3.69 -1.57 7.05
N THR A 292 -3.67 -0.26 7.26
CA THR A 292 -4.34 0.65 6.33
C THR A 292 -3.68 2.02 6.37
N ALA A 293 -3.47 2.60 5.19
CA ALA A 293 -2.74 3.85 5.04
C ALA A 293 -3.56 4.85 4.19
N GLU A 294 -3.78 6.02 4.77
CA GLU A 294 -4.53 7.12 4.15
C GLU A 294 -5.91 6.72 3.63
N THR A 295 -6.66 5.90 4.37
CA THR A 295 -8.00 5.41 3.99
C THR A 295 -9.16 6.14 4.69
N ILE A 296 -8.85 7.12 5.55
CA ILE A 296 -9.84 7.87 6.33
C ILE A 296 -10.15 9.27 5.76
N TYR A 297 -9.72 9.55 4.52
CA TYR A 297 -9.89 10.87 3.90
C TYR A 297 -11.34 11.21 3.55
N SER A 298 -12.19 10.19 3.38
CA SER A 298 -13.61 10.32 3.08
C SER A 298 -14.46 9.96 4.31
N PRO A 299 -15.13 10.93 4.97
CA PRO A 299 -16.03 10.65 6.09
C PRO A 299 -17.16 9.69 5.72
N GLU A 300 -17.64 9.73 4.47
CA GLU A 300 -18.73 8.87 3.99
C GLU A 300 -18.33 7.38 3.97
N SER A 301 -17.07 7.07 3.72
CA SER A 301 -16.54 5.70 3.64
C SER A 301 -16.08 5.15 5.01
N THR A 302 -15.96 6.02 6.01
CA THR A 302 -15.47 5.67 7.36
C THR A 302 -16.28 4.53 8.03
N PRO A 303 -17.63 4.52 7.99
CA PRO A 303 -18.39 3.41 8.59
C PRO A 303 -18.09 2.04 7.96
N ALA A 304 -17.87 1.99 6.64
CA ALA A 304 -17.55 0.75 5.95
C ALA A 304 -16.14 0.25 6.32
N LEU A 305 -15.16 1.17 6.41
CA LEU A 305 -13.81 0.85 6.88
C LEU A 305 -13.81 0.32 8.32
N ILE A 306 -14.53 0.97 9.24
CA ILE A 306 -14.67 0.51 10.63
C ILE A 306 -15.25 -0.91 10.67
N GLY A 307 -16.25 -1.21 9.82
CA GLY A 307 -16.77 -2.55 9.63
C GLY A 307 -15.68 -3.56 9.27
N VAL A 308 -14.88 -3.27 8.24
CA VAL A 308 -13.76 -4.15 7.85
C VAL A 308 -12.77 -4.37 8.99
N LEU A 309 -12.32 -3.30 9.64
CA LEU A 309 -11.34 -3.39 10.73
C LEU A 309 -11.86 -4.27 11.87
N ARG A 310 -13.12 -4.07 12.27
CA ARG A 310 -13.76 -4.84 13.34
C ARG A 310 -13.93 -6.31 12.96
N GLU A 311 -14.46 -6.61 11.77
CA GLU A 311 -14.73 -7.99 11.37
C GLU A 311 -13.44 -8.77 11.04
N ALA A 312 -12.38 -8.08 10.59
CA ALA A 312 -11.06 -8.65 10.36
C ALA A 312 -10.35 -9.02 11.66
N ILE A 313 -10.43 -8.17 12.69
CA ILE A 313 -9.79 -8.41 14.00
C ILE A 313 -10.63 -9.37 14.87
N GLY A 314 -11.95 -9.28 14.77
CA GLY A 314 -12.91 -10.00 15.62
C GLY A 314 -13.18 -9.30 16.96
N LYS A 315 -14.32 -9.60 17.58
CA LYS A 315 -14.67 -9.10 18.92
C LYS A 315 -14.09 -10.00 20.01
N GLN A 316 -13.58 -9.40 21.08
CA GLN A 316 -13.13 -10.14 22.26
C GLN A 316 -14.31 -10.81 22.95
N ALA A 317 -14.17 -12.10 23.29
CA ALA A 317 -15.03 -12.74 24.28
C ALA A 317 -14.56 -12.34 25.70
N GLY A 318 -14.94 -11.15 26.19
CA GLY A 318 -14.65 -10.76 27.57
C GLY A 318 -15.15 -9.35 27.93
N ASN A 319 -15.97 -9.26 28.98
CA ASN A 319 -16.39 -7.99 29.57
C ASN A 319 -15.17 -7.14 29.96
N VAL A 320 -14.94 -6.05 29.24
CA VAL A 320 -13.97 -5.03 29.66
C VAL A 320 -14.69 -4.12 30.66
N GLU A 321 -14.36 -4.25 31.95
CA GLU A 321 -14.71 -3.24 32.94
C GLU A 321 -14.06 -1.91 32.53
N HIS A 322 -14.87 -0.88 32.31
CA HIS A 322 -14.41 0.50 32.11
C HIS A 322 -13.69 0.99 33.37
N LYS A 323 -12.39 0.73 33.50
CA LYS A 323 -11.55 1.49 34.43
C LYS A 323 -11.14 2.78 33.76
N GLN A 324 -11.92 3.81 34.05
CA GLN A 324 -11.61 5.20 33.77
C GLN A 324 -10.34 5.58 34.57
N VAL A 325 -9.16 5.47 33.96
CA VAL A 325 -7.91 5.96 34.55
C VAL A 325 -7.83 7.45 34.23
N GLN A 326 -8.09 8.28 35.23
CA GLN A 326 -7.74 9.70 35.19
C GLN A 326 -6.21 9.81 35.21
N LEU A 327 -5.61 10.29 34.12
CA LEU A 327 -4.20 10.65 34.11
C LEU A 327 -4.03 12.03 34.75
N GLU A 328 -3.50 12.05 35.97
CA GLU A 328 -2.84 13.23 36.50
C GLU A 328 -1.47 13.40 35.84
N SER A 329 -1.22 14.63 35.40
CA SER A 329 0.00 15.10 34.77
C SER A 329 1.25 14.88 35.62
N GLY A 330 2.24 14.16 35.10
CA GLY A 330 3.58 14.10 35.69
C GLY A 330 4.53 13.20 34.90
N LEU A 331 5.66 13.77 34.45
CA LEU A 331 6.68 13.14 33.60
C LEU A 331 7.10 11.73 34.04
N GLY A 332 7.11 10.81 33.08
CA GLY A 332 7.83 9.55 33.15
C GLY A 332 7.53 8.72 31.90
N SER A 333 8.45 8.72 30.95
CA SER A 333 8.45 7.96 29.70
C SER A 333 8.48 6.44 29.92
N LEU A 334 7.43 5.89 30.52
CA LEU A 334 7.11 4.48 30.51
C LEU A 334 6.08 4.29 29.41
N SER A 335 6.61 4.10 28.19
CA SER A 335 5.83 3.74 27.01
C SER A 335 4.89 2.60 27.39
N VAL A 336 3.59 2.79 27.18
CA VAL A 336 2.67 1.68 26.96
C VAL A 336 3.26 0.96 25.74
N GLN A 337 4.03 -0.09 26.00
CA GLN A 337 4.73 -0.86 24.97
C GLN A 337 3.68 -1.29 23.95
N GLU A 338 4.06 -1.18 22.69
CA GLU A 338 3.30 -1.61 21.52
C GLU A 338 2.98 -3.10 21.66
N ALA A 339 1.88 -3.44 22.34
CA ALA A 339 1.55 -4.82 22.69
C ALA A 339 1.38 -5.73 21.47
N TRP A 340 1.19 -5.14 20.28
CA TRP A 340 1.17 -5.84 19.00
C TRP A 340 2.56 -6.28 18.52
N ALA A 341 3.63 -5.65 19.00
CA ALA A 341 5.03 -5.89 18.60
C ALA A 341 5.80 -6.81 19.56
N THR A 342 5.20 -7.28 20.65
CA THR A 342 5.92 -8.00 21.72
C THR A 342 5.92 -9.52 21.59
N ALA A 343 5.09 -10.09 20.70
CA ALA A 343 5.00 -11.53 20.47
C ALA A 343 4.89 -11.83 18.97
N PRO A 344 5.34 -13.00 18.49
CA PRO A 344 5.15 -13.42 17.11
C PRO A 344 3.69 -13.33 16.68
N LEU A 345 3.43 -12.88 15.46
CA LEU A 345 2.10 -12.64 14.93
C LEU A 345 1.22 -13.89 14.96
N ALA A 346 1.82 -15.08 14.81
CA ALA A 346 1.14 -16.37 14.92
C ALA A 346 0.58 -16.67 16.33
N GLU A 347 1.13 -16.04 17.38
CA GLU A 347 0.71 -16.22 18.78
C GLU A 347 -0.26 -15.13 19.24
N ILE A 348 -0.51 -14.12 18.40
CA ILE A 348 -1.42 -13.02 18.72
C ILE A 348 -2.86 -13.53 18.76
N THR A 349 -3.41 -13.59 19.97
CA THR A 349 -4.82 -13.96 20.23
C THR A 349 -5.78 -12.77 20.07
N ARG A 350 -5.24 -11.55 20.02
CA ARG A 350 -5.99 -10.30 19.90
C ARG A 350 -5.44 -9.52 18.73
N GLY A 351 -6.13 -9.55 17.58
CA GLY A 351 -5.71 -8.79 16.42
C GLY A 351 -5.73 -7.29 16.68
N HIS A 352 -4.96 -6.54 15.90
CA HIS A 352 -4.97 -5.08 15.94
C HIS A 352 -4.83 -4.50 14.54
N ALA A 353 -5.35 -3.29 14.34
CA ALA A 353 -5.12 -2.50 13.15
C ALA A 353 -4.08 -1.40 13.40
N LEU A 354 -3.17 -1.19 12.47
CA LEU A 354 -2.34 0.01 12.38
C LEU A 354 -2.89 0.90 11.26
N VAL A 355 -3.38 2.07 11.66
CA VAL A 355 -3.98 3.07 10.77
C VAL A 355 -3.00 4.23 10.64
N ALA A 356 -2.34 4.36 9.48
CA ALA A 356 -1.54 5.54 9.17
C ALA A 356 -2.39 6.59 8.48
N ALA A 357 -2.46 7.80 9.03
CA ALA A 357 -3.29 8.85 8.48
C ALA A 357 -2.71 10.25 8.70
N LYS A 358 -3.09 11.16 7.80
CA LYS A 358 -2.94 12.60 8.02
C LYS A 358 -3.91 13.04 9.12
N VAL A 359 -3.48 14.00 9.92
CA VAL A 359 -4.32 14.59 10.97
C VAL A 359 -5.53 15.29 10.36
N LEU A 360 -5.40 15.85 9.15
CA LEU A 360 -6.46 16.54 8.42
C LEU A 360 -6.30 16.35 6.90
N TYR A 361 -7.41 16.11 6.19
CA TYR A 361 -7.48 16.04 4.73
C TYR A 361 -8.28 17.23 4.17
N PHE A 362 -7.57 18.20 3.60
CA PHE A 362 -8.20 19.39 3.01
C PHE A 362 -9.05 19.04 1.78
N GLY A 363 -10.24 19.64 1.66
CA GLY A 363 -11.14 19.51 0.50
C GLY A 363 -12.14 18.36 0.59
N VAL A 364 -11.73 17.21 1.11
CA VAL A 364 -12.59 16.00 1.24
C VAL A 364 -13.21 15.84 2.63
N GLY A 365 -12.67 16.53 3.64
CA GLY A 365 -13.29 16.67 4.97
C GLY A 365 -12.98 15.56 5.96
N GLY A 366 -12.20 14.54 5.58
CA GLY A 366 -11.69 13.53 6.51
C GLY A 366 -10.66 14.09 7.49
N ASP A 367 -10.67 13.59 8.71
CA ASP A 367 -9.68 13.91 9.74
C ASP A 367 -9.53 12.75 10.74
N LEU A 368 -8.36 12.68 11.36
CA LEU A 368 -8.03 11.57 12.26
C LEU A 368 -8.81 11.62 13.58
N GLN A 369 -9.15 12.81 14.07
CA GLN A 369 -9.85 12.94 15.34
C GLN A 369 -11.27 12.37 15.23
N THR A 370 -12.01 12.75 14.18
CA THR A 370 -13.36 12.24 13.90
C THR A 370 -13.34 10.73 13.69
N PHE A 371 -12.34 10.18 12.99
CA PHE A 371 -12.17 8.74 12.85
C PHE A 371 -11.99 8.04 14.21
N VAL A 372 -11.08 8.52 15.05
CA VAL A 372 -10.82 7.97 16.39
C VAL A 372 -12.09 8.03 17.26
N GLU A 373 -12.78 9.16 17.30
CA GLU A 373 -14.03 9.29 18.06
C GLU A 373 -15.12 8.34 17.55
N THR A 374 -15.15 8.06 16.25
CA THR A 374 -16.15 7.16 15.64
C THR A 374 -15.83 5.70 15.95
N VAL A 375 -14.56 5.29 15.87
CA VAL A 375 -14.17 3.90 16.14
C VAL A 375 -14.25 3.57 17.64
N GLU A 376 -13.99 4.54 18.53
CA GLU A 376 -14.19 4.38 19.97
C GLU A 376 -15.67 4.26 20.35
N LYS A 377 -16.56 5.01 19.67
CA LYS A 377 -18.02 4.84 19.81
C LYS A 377 -18.49 3.47 19.34
N ASP A 378 -17.77 2.84 18.41
CA ASP A 378 -18.00 1.47 17.95
C ASP A 378 -17.42 0.41 18.91
N GLY A 379 -16.79 0.84 20.01
CA GLY A 379 -16.30 -0.04 21.07
C GLY A 379 -14.81 -0.39 20.98
N ALA A 380 -14.06 0.21 20.05
CA ALA A 380 -12.63 -0.01 19.94
C ALA A 380 -11.83 0.75 21.01
N GLN A 381 -10.65 0.25 21.32
CA GLN A 381 -9.59 0.96 22.03
C GLN A 381 -8.59 1.51 21.01
N THR A 382 -8.14 2.75 21.22
CA THR A 382 -7.15 3.38 20.35
C THR A 382 -5.93 3.87 21.12
N SER A 383 -4.75 3.84 20.48
CA SER A 383 -3.53 4.45 21.01
C SER A 383 -2.68 5.01 19.87
N THR A 384 -2.03 6.16 20.09
CA THR A 384 -1.08 6.69 19.10
C THR A 384 0.25 5.96 19.25
N VAL A 385 0.72 5.34 18.17
CA VAL A 385 1.99 4.61 18.10
C VAL A 385 3.12 5.56 17.74
N LYS A 386 2.95 6.32 16.65
CA LYS A 386 3.96 7.26 16.15
C LYS A 386 3.31 8.52 15.59
N HIS A 387 4.02 9.65 15.62
CA HIS A 387 3.55 10.93 15.10
C HIS A 387 4.66 11.68 14.36
N TRP A 388 4.28 12.34 13.26
CA TRP A 388 5.13 13.22 12.47
C TRP A 388 4.51 14.61 12.48
N SER A 389 5.30 15.63 12.84
CA SER A 389 4.84 17.03 12.94
C SER A 389 5.27 17.91 11.77
N GLN A 390 6.08 17.39 10.84
CA GLN A 390 6.54 18.14 9.68
C GLN A 390 5.45 18.20 8.60
N GLY A 391 5.14 19.40 8.11
CA GLY A 391 4.09 19.61 7.10
C GLY A 391 2.68 19.44 7.67
N VAL A 392 1.81 18.77 6.91
CA VAL A 392 0.51 18.31 7.46
C VAL A 392 0.82 17.16 8.41
N GLY A 393 0.52 17.34 9.70
CA GLY A 393 0.81 16.33 10.71
C GLY A 393 0.23 14.96 10.34
N ARG A 394 0.95 13.90 10.68
CA ARG A 394 0.56 12.50 10.43
C ARG A 394 0.74 11.66 11.68
N LYS A 395 -0.04 10.59 11.81
CA LYS A 395 0.08 9.64 12.92
C LYS A 395 -0.18 8.22 12.44
N VAL A 396 0.46 7.27 13.12
CA VAL A 396 0.05 5.87 13.13
C VAL A 396 -0.70 5.62 14.43
N VAL A 397 -1.93 5.14 14.31
CA VAL A 397 -2.81 4.82 15.43
C VAL A 397 -3.08 3.32 15.43
N GLN A 398 -2.89 2.69 16.59
CA GLN A 398 -3.33 1.33 16.84
C GLN A 398 -4.81 1.33 17.20
N VAL A 399 -5.58 0.41 16.62
CA VAL A 399 -7.00 0.19 16.90
C VAL A 399 -7.22 -1.29 17.20
N GLY A 400 -7.98 -1.62 18.25
CA GLY A 400 -8.36 -2.99 18.57
C GLY A 400 -9.72 -3.05 19.27
N TRP A 401 -10.46 -4.14 19.09
CA TRP A 401 -11.74 -4.41 19.75
C TRP A 401 -11.60 -5.42 20.89
#